data_AF-A0A9E6JSB6-F1
#
_entry.id   AF-A0A9E6JSB6-F1
#
_cell.length_a   1.000
_cell.length_b   1.000
_cell.length_c   1.000
_cell.angle_alpha   90.00
_cell.angle_beta   90.00
_cell.angle_gamma   90.00
#
_symmetry.space_group_name_H-M   'P 1'
#
loop_
_entity.id
_entity.type
_entity.pdbx_description
1 polymer ?
#
loop_
_entity_poly.entity_id
_entity_poly.type
_entity_poly.pdbx_seq_one_letter_code
_entity_poly.pdbx_strand_id
1 'polypeptide(L)'
;MDHEMTIGGTLFDRVVQILEQARSNVVQSVNTNMVTAYWLIGREIVVEIQGGKERAVYGKQVIETLSLQLTEQYGHGYSVPSVKSFRQFFLAFQDRFIE
;
A
#
# COMPACT_ATOMS: atom_id res chain seq x y z
N MET A 1 32.90 46.22 8.37
CA MET A 1 33.07 44.82 8.80
C MET A 1 31.73 44.19 8.58
N ASP A 2 31.61 43.48 7.47
CA ASP A 2 30.36 42.92 7.00
C ASP A 2 29.86 41.91 8.02
N HIS A 3 28.69 42.19 8.59
CA HIS A 3 27.97 41.20 9.37
C HIS A 3 27.38 40.24 8.34
N GLU A 4 28.19 39.27 7.92
CA GLU A 4 27.74 38.13 7.15
C GLU A 4 26.69 37.42 8.02
N MET A 5 25.43 37.71 7.71
CA MET A 5 24.25 37.22 8.40
C MET A 5 24.10 35.74 8.03
N THR A 6 25.01 34.91 8.54
CA THR A 6 24.81 33.47 8.53
C THR A 6 23.49 33.22 9.27
N ILE A 7 22.53 32.58 8.59
CA ILE A 7 21.28 32.12 9.20
C ILE A 7 21.68 31.00 10.18
N GLY A 8 22.20 31.39 11.33
CA GLY A 8 22.89 30.51 12.26
C GLY A 8 21.94 29.49 12.87
N GLY A 9 22.27 28.21 12.71
CA GLY A 9 21.99 27.02 13.55
C GLY A 9 20.65 26.87 14.30
N THR A 10 19.63 27.67 14.00
CA THR A 10 18.37 27.68 14.76
C THR A 10 17.17 27.86 13.83
N LEU A 11 17.20 28.85 12.93
CA LEU A 11 16.15 29.00 11.92
C LEU A 11 16.27 27.91 10.85
N PHE A 12 17.46 27.70 10.31
CA PHE A 12 17.73 26.65 9.33
C PHE A 12 17.33 25.28 9.89
N ASP A 13 17.77 24.95 11.10
CA ASP A 13 17.44 23.67 11.74
C ASP A 13 15.94 23.52 12.01
N ARG A 14 15.25 24.57 12.46
CA ARG A 14 13.78 24.54 12.61
C ARG A 14 13.07 24.31 11.28
N VAL A 15 13.51 24.95 10.19
CA VAL A 15 12.94 24.75 8.85
C VAL A 15 13.20 23.32 8.36
N VAL A 16 14.41 22.80 8.55
CA VAL A 16 14.74 21.40 8.23
C VAL A 16 13.85 20.44 9.02
N GLN A 17 13.66 20.65 10.32
CA GLN A 17 12.77 19.82 11.14
C GLN A 17 11.32 19.84 10.64
N ILE A 18 10.79 21.00 10.23
CA ILE A 18 9.44 21.09 9.64
C ILE A 18 9.36 20.26 8.35
N LEU A 19 10.38 20.35 7.49
CA LEU A 19 10.41 19.60 6.22
C LEU A 19 10.54 18.08 6.44
N GLU A 20 11.37 17.65 7.38
CA GLU A 20 11.53 16.24 7.72
C GLU A 20 10.25 15.67 8.36
N GLN A 21 9.60 16.43 9.23
CA GLN A 21 8.31 16.02 9.80
C GLN A 21 7.24 15.89 8.71
N ALA A 22 7.17 16.86 7.79
CA ALA A 22 6.23 16.80 6.67
C ALA A 22 6.47 15.57 5.78
N ARG A 23 7.73 15.27 5.45
CA ARG A 23 8.12 14.06 4.71
C ARG A 23 7.69 12.79 5.44
N SER A 24 7.97 12.70 6.74
CA SER A 24 7.63 11.54 7.56
C SER A 24 6.11 11.32 7.60
N ASN A 25 5.34 12.39 7.78
CA ASN A 25 3.87 12.34 7.77
C ASN A 25 3.31 11.85 6.42
N VAL A 26 3.90 12.30 5.30
CA VAL A 26 3.49 11.82 3.96
C VAL A 26 3.76 10.33 3.83
N VAL A 27 4.95 9.85 4.21
CA VAL A 27 5.30 8.43 4.17
C VAL A 27 4.34 7.59 5.04
N GLN A 28 4.03 8.06 6.25
CA GLN A 28 3.10 7.38 7.15
C GLN A 28 1.68 7.30 6.58
N SER A 29 1.19 8.40 6.01
CA SER A 29 -0.13 8.46 5.38
C SER A 29 -0.22 7.51 4.18
N VAL A 30 0.80 7.51 3.32
CA VAL A 30 0.90 6.57 2.20
C VAL A 30 0.90 5.13 2.70
N ASN A 31 1.74 4.79 3.68
CA ASN A 31 1.81 3.43 4.23
C ASN A 31 0.46 2.97 4.78
N THR A 32 -0.24 3.85 5.51
CA THR A 32 -1.57 3.56 6.07
C THR A 32 -2.57 3.28 4.95
N ASN A 33 -2.62 4.13 3.92
CA ASN A 33 -3.52 3.95 2.78
C ASN A 33 -3.19 2.70 1.97
N MET A 34 -1.91 2.35 1.81
CA MET A 34 -1.49 1.14 1.09
C MET A 34 -1.92 -0.12 1.83
N VAL A 35 -1.81 -0.16 3.16
CA VAL A 35 -2.33 -1.29 3.96
C VAL A 35 -3.83 -1.46 3.74
N THR A 36 -4.60 -0.37 3.81
CA THR A 36 -6.04 -0.40 3.52
C THR A 36 -6.32 -0.90 2.10
N ALA A 37 -5.61 -0.40 1.10
CA ALA A 37 -5.77 -0.82 -0.30
C ALA A 37 -5.52 -2.32 -0.49
N TYR A 38 -4.46 -2.87 0.10
CA TYR A 38 -4.17 -4.31 0.02
C TYR A 38 -5.22 -5.17 0.69
N TRP A 39 -5.79 -4.70 1.81
CA TRP A 39 -6.91 -5.38 2.46
C TRP A 39 -8.16 -5.39 1.56
N LEU A 40 -8.51 -4.23 0.98
CA LEU A 40 -9.64 -4.08 0.07
C LEU A 40 -9.48 -4.96 -1.18
N ILE A 41 -8.29 -4.99 -1.79
CA ILE A 41 -7.99 -5.87 -2.92
C ILE A 41 -8.20 -7.34 -2.53
N GLY A 42 -7.74 -7.73 -1.33
CA GLY A 42 -7.97 -9.05 -0.80
C GLY A 42 -9.45 -9.42 -0.68
N ARG A 43 -10.29 -8.48 -0.23
CA ARG A 43 -11.75 -8.65 -0.16
C ARG A 43 -12.35 -8.92 -1.54
N GLU A 44 -12.03 -8.08 -2.53
CA GLU A 44 -12.56 -8.23 -3.89
C GLU A 44 -12.17 -9.58 -4.50
N ILE A 45 -10.93 -10.05 -4.27
CA ILE A 45 -10.50 -11.37 -4.72
C ILE A 45 -11.33 -12.49 -4.08
N VAL A 46 -11.62 -12.41 -2.78
CA VAL A 46 -12.41 -13.44 -2.09
C VAL A 46 -13.86 -13.44 -2.59
N VAL A 47 -14.47 -12.27 -2.74
CA VAL A 47 -15.85 -12.13 -3.26
C VAL A 47 -15.97 -12.73 -4.65
N GLU A 48 -15.05 -12.41 -5.56
CA GLU A 48 -15.03 -12.95 -6.93
C GLU A 48 -14.94 -14.49 -6.93
N ILE A 49 -14.03 -15.06 -6.12
CA ILE A 49 -13.83 -16.51 -6.06
C ILE A 49 -15.05 -17.24 -5.47
N GLN A 50 -15.70 -16.65 -4.46
CA GLN A 50 -16.91 -17.22 -3.84
C GLN A 50 -18.11 -17.18 -4.80
N GLY A 51 -18.28 -16.08 -5.54
CA GLY A 51 -19.31 -15.96 -6.59
C GLY A 51 -19.14 -17.00 -7.71
N GLY A 52 -17.90 -17.44 -7.98
CA GLY A 52 -17.55 -18.46 -8.95
C GLY A 52 -17.73 -19.93 -8.51
N LYS A 53 -18.41 -20.21 -7.39
CA LYS A 53 -18.63 -21.56 -6.82
C LYS A 53 -17.36 -22.27 -6.30
N GLU A 54 -16.36 -21.52 -5.82
CA GLU A 54 -15.16 -22.04 -5.13
C GLU A 54 -14.46 -23.24 -5.80
N ARG A 55 -14.23 -23.17 -7.12
CA ARG A 55 -13.38 -24.17 -7.78
C ARG A 55 -11.91 -23.79 -7.60
N ALA A 56 -11.10 -24.70 -7.06
CA ALA A 56 -9.66 -24.49 -6.90
C ALA A 56 -8.96 -24.03 -8.19
N VAL A 57 -9.41 -24.55 -9.34
CA VAL A 57 -8.91 -24.16 -10.67
C VAL A 57 -9.29 -22.72 -11.02
N TYR A 58 -10.54 -22.31 -10.76
CA TYR A 58 -11.02 -20.96 -11.04
C TYR A 58 -10.32 -19.92 -10.16
N GLY A 59 -10.18 -20.19 -8.86
CA GLY A 59 -9.45 -19.29 -7.95
C GLY A 59 -7.99 -19.09 -8.35
N LYS A 60 -7.34 -20.14 -8.89
CA LYS A 60 -5.99 -20.01 -9.45
C LYS A 60 -5.97 -19.09 -10.68
N GLN A 61 -6.91 -19.26 -11.61
CA GLN A 61 -7.01 -18.42 -12.81
C GLN A 61 -7.25 -16.94 -12.46
N VAL A 62 -8.15 -16.64 -11.53
CA VAL A 62 -8.42 -15.26 -11.07
C VAL A 62 -7.13 -14.60 -10.58
N ILE A 63 -6.34 -15.28 -9.74
CA ILE A 63 -5.09 -14.75 -9.19
C ILE A 63 -4.05 -14.52 -10.29
N GLU A 64 -3.90 -15.47 -11.23
CA GLU A 64 -2.93 -15.37 -12.32
C GLU A 64 -3.28 -14.25 -13.30
N THR A 65 -4.54 -14.14 -13.70
CA THR A 65 -5.03 -13.07 -14.58
C THR A 65 -4.92 -11.70 -13.92
N LEU A 66 -5.33 -11.57 -12.66
CA LEU A 66 -5.27 -10.30 -11.94
C LEU A 66 -3.82 -9.84 -11.74
N SER A 67 -2.90 -10.77 -11.42
CA SER A 67 -1.48 -10.45 -11.31
C SER A 67 -0.91 -9.91 -12.62
N LEU A 68 -1.23 -10.55 -13.75
CA LEU A 68 -0.76 -10.12 -15.06
C LEU A 68 -1.26 -8.71 -15.38
N GLN A 69 -2.57 -8.47 -15.25
CA GLN A 69 -3.20 -7.19 -15.57
C GLN A 69 -2.69 -6.06 -14.68
N LEU A 70 -2.57 -6.29 -13.37
CA LEU A 70 -2.04 -5.29 -12.44
C LEU A 70 -0.57 -5.00 -12.70
N THR A 71 0.22 -6.01 -13.07
CA THR A 71 1.64 -5.81 -13.41
C THR A 71 1.78 -5.04 -14.72
N GLU A 72 0.93 -5.29 -15.72
CA GLU A 72 0.92 -4.55 -16.98
C GLU A 72 0.53 -3.08 -16.78
N GLN A 73 -0.47 -2.82 -15.93
CA GLN A 73 -0.99 -1.47 -15.71
C GLN A 73 -0.16 -0.64 -14.73
N TYR A 74 0.32 -1.24 -13.64
CA TYR A 74 0.95 -0.54 -12.52
C TYR A 74 2.42 -0.91 -12.29
N GLY A 75 2.94 -1.91 -13.03
CA GLY A 75 4.32 -2.33 -12.94
C GLY A 75 4.61 -3.24 -11.73
N HIS A 76 5.79 -3.07 -11.15
CA HIS A 76 6.32 -3.94 -10.11
C HIS A 76 5.46 -3.90 -8.83
N GLY A 77 5.38 -5.04 -8.14
CA GLY A 77 4.64 -5.16 -6.87
C GLY A 77 3.39 -6.04 -6.95
N TYR A 78 2.92 -6.39 -8.15
CA TYR A 78 1.67 -7.14 -8.37
C TYR A 78 1.88 -8.57 -8.89
N SER A 79 3.00 -9.18 -8.51
CA SER A 79 3.29 -10.59 -8.80
C SER A 79 2.22 -11.55 -8.25
N VAL A 80 2.14 -12.77 -8.77
CA VAL A 80 1.21 -13.81 -8.27
C VAL A 80 1.36 -14.02 -6.74
N PRO A 81 2.57 -14.10 -6.17
CA PRO A 81 2.75 -14.10 -4.71
C PRO A 81 2.15 -12.88 -4.00
N SER A 82 2.29 -11.67 -4.57
CA SER A 82 1.71 -10.44 -4.00
C SER A 82 0.18 -10.52 -3.95
N VAL A 83 -0.46 -10.88 -5.07
CA VAL A 83 -1.92 -11.01 -5.17
C VAL A 83 -2.45 -12.10 -4.22
N LYS A 84 -1.74 -13.22 -4.09
CA LYS A 84 -2.04 -14.24 -3.06
C LYS A 84 -1.96 -13.67 -1.66
N SER A 85 -0.96 -12.84 -1.38
CA SER A 85 -0.77 -12.21 -0.07
C SER A 85 -1.89 -11.25 0.26
N PHE A 86 -2.40 -10.46 -0.71
CA PHE A 86 -3.57 -9.60 -0.51
C PHE A 86 -4.81 -10.42 -0.13
N ARG A 87 -5.08 -11.51 -0.85
CA ARG A 87 -6.16 -12.45 -0.52
C ARG A 87 -6.00 -13.03 0.89
N GLN A 88 -4.80 -13.49 1.24
CA GLN A 88 -4.52 -14.03 2.58
C GLN A 88 -4.67 -12.96 3.66
N PHE A 89 -4.25 -11.74 3.38
CA PHE A 89 -4.36 -10.62 4.30
C PHE A 89 -5.82 -10.32 4.64
N PHE A 90 -6.70 -10.25 3.63
CA PHE A 90 -8.13 -10.14 3.91
C PHE A 90 -8.65 -11.32 4.73
N LEU A 91 -8.38 -12.57 4.32
CA LEU A 91 -8.88 -13.76 5.02
C LEU A 91 -8.41 -13.84 6.49
N ALA A 92 -7.19 -13.42 6.78
CA ALA A 92 -6.62 -13.46 8.12
C ALA A 92 -7.13 -12.33 9.04
N PHE A 93 -7.62 -11.23 8.47
CA PHE A 93 -8.01 -10.02 9.22
C PHE A 93 -9.42 -9.51 8.89
N GLN A 94 -10.27 -10.32 8.26
CA GLN A 94 -11.63 -9.95 7.87
C GLN A 94 -12.49 -9.53 9.07
N ASP A 95 -12.23 -10.09 10.26
CA ASP A 95 -12.95 -9.77 11.50
C ASP A 95 -12.37 -8.58 12.28
N ARG A 96 -11.27 -7.98 11.80
CA ARG A 96 -10.49 -6.97 12.56
C ARG A 96 -10.45 -5.59 11.91
N PHE A 97 -10.75 -5.48 10.62
CA PHE A 97 -10.92 -4.21 9.93
C PHE A 97 -12.42 -3.91 9.83
N ILE A 98 -12.94 -3.20 10.83
CA ILE A 98 -14.28 -2.61 10.79
C ILE A 98 -14.10 -1.15 10.38
N GLU A 99 -14.86 -0.75 9.36
CA GLU A 99 -14.96 0.59 8.78
C GLU A 99 -15.36 1.67 9.81
#